data_AF-A0A838N0H2-F1
#
_entry.id   AF-A0A838N0H2-F1
#
_cell.length_a   1.000
_cell.length_b   1.000
_cell.length_c   1.000
_cell.angle_alpha   90.00
_cell.angle_beta   90.00
_cell.angle_gamma   90.00
#
_symmetry.space_group_name_H-M   'P 1'
#
loop_
_entity.id
_entity.type
_entity.pdbx_description
1 polymer ?
#
loop_
_entity_poly.entity_id
_entity_poly.type
_entity_poly.pdbx_seq_one_letter_code
_entity_poly.pdbx_strand_id
1 'polypeptide(L)'
;MKTCSDNKSTAAALLLSLWALFLLSAVIISWALEIDSRLALNGNASRVMEAEAMAASGSEIAMHPAIRPGSPLLRGGVSSTQQFEARITGEGGRLNIKWVVLG
;
A
#
# COMPACT_ATOMS: atom_id res chain seq x y z
N MET A 1 -1.78 -70.84 8.14
CA MET A 1 -2.18 -69.71 9.03
C MET A 1 -2.37 -68.47 8.17
N LYS A 2 -3.62 -68.08 7.92
CA LYS A 2 -3.97 -66.92 7.08
C LYS A 2 -3.95 -65.66 7.95
N THR A 3 -3.27 -64.63 7.45
CA THR A 3 -2.93 -63.40 8.14
C THR A 3 -4.15 -62.50 8.32
N CYS A 4 -4.76 -62.52 9.51
CA CYS A 4 -5.72 -61.50 9.94
C CYS A 4 -4.98 -60.22 10.36
N SER A 5 -4.38 -59.50 9.41
CA SER A 5 -3.78 -58.19 9.70
C SER A 5 -3.68 -57.29 8.46
N ASP A 6 -4.67 -57.34 7.55
CA ASP A 6 -4.63 -56.53 6.32
C ASP A 6 -5.55 -55.30 6.37
N ASN A 7 -6.65 -55.35 7.14
CA ASN A 7 -7.62 -54.24 7.18
C ASN A 7 -7.16 -53.04 8.05
N LYS A 8 -6.23 -53.26 8.98
CA LYS A 8 -5.77 -52.20 9.91
C LYS A 8 -4.73 -51.28 9.25
N SER A 9 -3.86 -51.83 8.42
CA SER A 9 -2.87 -51.08 7.64
C SER A 9 -3.53 -50.26 6.53
N THR A 10 -4.53 -50.81 5.84
CA THR A 10 -5.31 -50.08 4.84
C THR A 10 -6.13 -48.94 5.44
N ALA A 11 -6.78 -49.17 6.59
CA ALA A 11 -7.49 -48.09 7.30
C ALA A 11 -6.53 -46.97 7.76
N ALA A 12 -5.35 -47.33 8.29
CA ALA A 12 -4.34 -46.36 8.68
C ALA A 12 -3.79 -45.56 7.48
N ALA A 13 -3.54 -46.22 6.34
CA ALA A 13 -3.09 -45.57 5.11
C ALA A 13 -4.15 -44.61 4.54
N LEU A 14 -5.43 -44.99 4.60
CA LEU A 14 -6.54 -44.12 4.19
C LEU A 14 -6.71 -42.91 5.11
N LEU A 15 -6.56 -43.08 6.42
CA LEU A 15 -6.58 -41.96 7.35
C LEU A 15 -5.40 -41.00 7.10
N LEU A 16 -4.21 -41.55 6.84
CA LEU A 16 -3.02 -40.76 6.52
C LEU A 16 -3.18 -39.97 5.22
N SER A 17 -3.71 -40.58 4.16
CA SER A 17 -3.92 -39.88 2.90
C SER A 17 -4.98 -38.79 3.02
N LEU A 18 -6.03 -39.03 3.81
CA LEU A 18 -7.10 -38.05 4.05
C LEU A 18 -6.60 -36.86 4.88
N TRP A 19 -5.75 -37.12 5.88
CA TRP A 19 -5.03 -36.08 6.62
C TRP A 19 -4.09 -35.29 5.72
N ALA A 20 -3.33 -35.96 4.86
CA ALA A 20 -2.44 -35.29 3.92
C ALA A 20 -3.20 -34.36 2.96
N LEU A 21 -4.34 -34.82 2.43
CA LEU A 21 -5.20 -34.00 1.57
C LEU A 21 -5.79 -32.80 2.31
N PHE A 22 -6.21 -32.99 3.57
CA PHE A 22 -6.73 -31.91 4.39
C PHE A 22 -5.67 -30.83 4.68
N LEU A 23 -4.48 -31.25 5.09
CA LEU A 23 -3.37 -30.33 5.35
C LEU A 23 -2.91 -29.62 4.07
N LEU A 24 -2.85 -30.34 2.94
CA LEU A 24 -2.51 -29.76 1.65
C LEU A 24 -3.54 -28.67 1.24
N SER A 25 -4.83 -28.93 1.44
CA SER A 25 -5.87 -27.94 1.19
C SER A 25 -5.72 -26.70 2.08
N ALA A 26 -5.45 -26.88 3.37
CA ALA A 26 -5.23 -25.78 4.31
C ALA A 26 -4.01 -24.90 3.95
N VAL A 27 -2.93 -25.51 3.46
CA VAL A 27 -1.74 -24.76 2.99
C VAL A 27 -2.08 -23.93 1.76
N ILE A 28 -2.82 -24.49 0.79
CA ILE A 28 -3.22 -23.76 -0.43
C ILE A 28 -4.12 -22.56 -0.06
N ILE A 29 -5.08 -22.76 0.85
CA ILE A 29 -5.98 -21.68 1.30
C ILE A 29 -5.21 -20.60 2.07
N SER A 30 -4.28 -20.99 2.97
CA SER A 30 -3.41 -20.02 3.66
C SER A 30 -2.54 -19.24 2.69
N TRP A 31 -2.00 -19.90 1.66
CA TRP A 31 -1.17 -19.23 0.67
C TRP A 31 -1.99 -18.27 -0.20
N ALA A 32 -3.22 -18.64 -0.57
CA ALA A 32 -4.15 -17.76 -1.28
C ALA A 32 -4.49 -16.49 -0.47
N LEU A 33 -4.75 -16.64 0.84
CA LEU A 33 -5.03 -15.50 1.73
C LEU A 33 -3.79 -14.63 1.99
N GLU A 34 -2.61 -15.25 2.12
CA GLU A 34 -1.34 -14.54 2.30
C GLU A 34 -0.99 -13.69 1.07
N ILE A 35 -1.24 -14.19 -0.14
CA ILE A 35 -1.01 -13.44 -1.39
C ILE A 35 -1.87 -12.17 -1.43
N ASP A 36 -3.15 -12.25 -1.06
CA ASP A 36 -4.05 -11.09 -1.03
C ASP A 36 -3.57 -10.01 -0.06
N SER A 37 -3.14 -10.42 1.14
CA SER A 37 -2.62 -9.50 2.16
C SER A 37 -1.35 -8.74 1.70
N ARG A 38 -0.45 -9.41 0.96
CA ARG A 38 0.79 -8.80 0.46
C ARG A 38 0.55 -7.88 -0.73
N LEU A 39 -0.41 -8.19 -1.60
CA LEU A 39 -0.79 -7.28 -2.68
C LEU A 39 -1.49 -6.03 -2.14
N ALA A 40 -2.36 -6.15 -1.13
CA ALA A 40 -3.03 -5.00 -0.51
C ALA A 40 -2.04 -4.09 0.25
N LEU A 41 -1.10 -4.66 1.00
CA LEU A 41 -0.10 -3.89 1.76
C LEU A 41 0.95 -3.23 0.84
N ASN A 42 1.43 -3.93 -0.18
CA ASN A 42 2.39 -3.35 -1.15
C ASN A 42 1.74 -2.28 -2.03
N GLY A 43 0.46 -2.44 -2.36
CA GLY A 43 -0.30 -1.43 -3.12
C GLY A 43 -0.45 -0.12 -2.34
N ASN A 44 -0.73 -0.17 -1.03
CA ASN A 44 -0.86 1.05 -0.23
C ASN A 44 0.48 1.75 0.01
N ALA A 45 1.54 1.00 0.32
CA ALA A 45 2.87 1.57 0.52
C ALA A 45 3.41 2.26 -0.74
N SER A 46 3.20 1.65 -1.92
CA SER A 46 3.57 2.27 -3.21
C SER A 46 2.82 3.58 -3.43
N ARG A 47 1.51 3.61 -3.15
CA ARG A 47 0.69 4.82 -3.35
C ARG A 47 1.07 5.96 -2.41
N VAL A 48 1.49 5.66 -1.19
CA VAL A 48 1.97 6.68 -0.24
C VAL A 48 3.31 7.26 -0.73
N MET A 49 4.24 6.40 -1.14
CA MET A 49 5.54 6.85 -1.67
C MET A 49 5.36 7.68 -2.96
N GLU A 50 4.45 7.27 -3.84
CA GLU A 50 4.07 8.03 -5.04
C GLU A 50 3.44 9.37 -4.68
N ALA A 51 2.52 9.41 -3.72
CA ALA A 51 1.88 10.65 -3.28
C ALA A 51 2.91 11.64 -2.69
N GLU A 52 3.88 11.15 -1.93
CA GLU A 52 4.96 11.96 -1.36
C GLU A 52 5.89 12.50 -2.46
N ALA A 53 6.31 11.65 -3.41
CA ALA A 53 7.12 12.08 -4.55
C ALA A 53 6.39 13.13 -5.40
N MET A 54 5.07 13.00 -5.56
CA MET A 54 4.22 13.96 -6.27
C MET A 54 4.08 15.29 -5.51
N ALA A 55 3.98 15.25 -4.18
CA ALA A 55 3.97 16.45 -3.34
C ALA A 55 5.30 17.20 -3.41
N ALA A 56 6.42 16.46 -3.37
CA ALA A 56 7.76 17.03 -3.53
C ALA A 56 7.92 17.69 -4.90
N SER A 57 7.53 17.00 -5.97
CA SER A 57 7.55 17.52 -7.35
C SER A 57 6.70 18.79 -7.50
N GLY A 58 5.51 18.83 -6.88
CA GLY A 58 4.66 20.01 -6.88
C GLY A 58 5.28 21.21 -6.16
N SER A 59 6.06 20.97 -5.10
CA SER A 59 6.77 22.03 -4.39
C SER A 59 7.91 22.62 -5.21
N GLU A 60 8.67 21.79 -5.93
CA GLU A 60 9.76 22.23 -6.81
C GLU A 60 9.23 23.11 -7.95
N ILE A 61 8.09 22.72 -8.55
CA ILE A 61 7.42 23.52 -9.58
C ILE A 61 6.96 24.85 -8.99
N ALA A 62 6.38 24.86 -7.78
CA ALA A 62 5.95 26.09 -7.14
C ALA A 62 7.10 27.04 -6.77
N MET A 63 8.33 26.53 -6.58
CA MET A 63 9.53 27.31 -6.29
C MET A 63 10.20 27.90 -7.53
N HIS A 64 9.81 27.47 -8.74
CA HIS A 64 10.45 27.94 -9.96
C HIS A 64 10.11 29.42 -10.26
N PRO A 65 11.07 30.30 -10.54
CA PRO A 65 10.87 31.76 -10.63
C PRO A 65 9.95 32.20 -11.79
N ALA A 66 9.75 31.35 -12.79
CA ALA A 66 8.80 31.63 -13.88
C ALA A 66 7.34 31.30 -13.52
N ILE A 67 7.09 30.64 -12.38
CA ILE A 67 5.76 30.20 -11.96
C ILE A 67 5.14 31.25 -11.06
N ARG A 68 3.93 31.70 -11.44
CA ARG A 68 3.15 32.69 -10.69
C ARG A 68 2.06 32.02 -9.86
N PRO A 69 1.64 32.66 -8.74
CA PRO A 69 0.44 32.22 -8.01
C PRO A 69 -0.77 32.15 -8.93
N GLY A 70 -1.52 31.03 -8.88
CA GLY A 70 -2.68 30.79 -9.74
C GLY A 70 -2.36 30.32 -11.17
N SER A 71 -1.09 30.09 -11.49
CA SER A 71 -0.70 29.49 -12.78
C SER A 71 -1.31 28.09 -12.95
N PRO A 72 -1.80 27.73 -14.14
CA PRO A 72 -2.29 26.38 -14.42
C PRO A 72 -1.20 25.31 -14.23
N LEU A 73 0.09 25.70 -14.32
CA LEU A 73 1.24 24.82 -14.09
C LEU A 73 1.39 24.36 -12.63
N LEU A 74 0.66 24.98 -11.69
CA LEU A 74 0.60 24.54 -10.30
C LEU A 74 -0.33 23.33 -10.09
N ARG A 75 -1.07 22.92 -11.12
CA ARG A 75 -1.91 21.73 -11.14
C ARG A 75 -1.44 20.85 -12.27
N GLY A 76 -0.93 19.67 -11.93
CA GLY A 76 -0.36 18.76 -12.92
C GLY A 76 -0.43 17.33 -12.46
N GLY A 77 -0.05 16.41 -13.34
CA GLY A 77 -0.07 14.99 -13.02
C GLY A 77 0.64 14.19 -14.09
N VAL A 78 1.16 13.03 -13.69
CA VAL A 78 1.77 12.05 -14.62
C VAL A 78 0.68 11.17 -15.24
N SER A 79 -0.43 10.95 -14.54
CA SER A 79 -1.57 10.14 -14.98
C SER A 79 -2.88 10.62 -14.35
N SER A 80 -4.02 10.03 -14.74
CA SER A 80 -5.35 10.36 -14.18
C SER A 80 -5.48 10.06 -12.68
N THR A 81 -4.66 9.14 -12.15
CA THR A 81 -4.63 8.75 -10.73
C THR A 81 -3.49 9.39 -9.94
N GLN A 82 -2.57 10.08 -10.60
CA GLN A 82 -1.38 10.69 -10.00
C GLN A 82 -1.37 12.17 -10.38
N GLN A 83 -2.00 12.98 -9.54
CA GLN A 83 -2.11 14.43 -9.70
C GLN A 83 -1.58 15.15 -8.46
N PHE A 84 -1.06 16.35 -8.66
CA PHE A 84 -0.64 17.26 -7.61
C PHE A 84 -1.29 18.64 -7.83
N GLU A 85 -1.56 19.32 -6.72
CA GLU A 85 -1.95 20.72 -6.69
C GLU A 85 -1.06 21.46 -5.68
N ALA A 86 -0.32 22.45 -6.15
CA ALA A 86 0.50 23.32 -5.31
C ALA A 86 -0.14 24.70 -5.20
N ARG A 87 -0.10 25.31 -4.02
CA ARG A 87 -0.62 26.66 -3.79
C ARG A 87 0.46 27.56 -3.22
N ILE A 88 0.81 28.60 -3.97
CA ILE A 88 1.70 29.66 -3.50
C ILE A 88 0.85 30.67 -2.73
N THR A 89 1.16 30.86 -1.44
CA THR A 89 0.54 31.89 -0.59
C THR A 89 1.61 32.74 0.07
N GLY A 90 1.31 34.02 0.27
CA GLY A 90 2.20 34.95 0.96
C GLY A 90 1.75 35.13 2.41
N GLU A 91 2.67 34.93 3.35
CA GLU A 91 2.41 35.16 4.78
C GLU A 91 2.63 36.63 5.20
N GLY A 92 3.19 37.47 4.33
CA GLY A 92 3.58 38.85 4.64
C GLY A 92 2.44 39.81 5.00
N GLY A 93 1.19 39.48 4.66
CA GLY A 93 0.00 40.24 5.06
C GLY A 93 -0.70 39.68 6.30
N ARG A 94 -0.21 38.58 6.89
CA ARG A 94 -0.83 37.94 8.05
C ARG A 94 -0.23 38.50 9.34
N LEU A 95 -1.03 38.55 10.40
CA LEU A 95 -0.57 39.00 11.73
C LEU A 95 0.52 38.05 12.23
N ASN A 96 1.72 38.59 12.50
CA ASN A 96 2.81 37.81 13.04
C ASN A 96 2.63 37.64 14.56
N ILE A 97 2.21 36.45 14.97
CA ILE A 97 1.99 36.07 16.38
C ILE A 97 3.24 36.23 17.27
N LYS A 98 4.45 36.24 16.71
CA LYS A 98 5.65 36.53 17.49
C LYS A 98 5.62 37.94 18.09
N TRP A 99 5.05 38.91 17.38
CA TRP A 99 4.89 40.28 17.90
C TRP A 99 3.83 40.37 19.00
N VAL A 100 2.85 39.47 18.99
CA VAL A 100 1.79 39.41 20.01
C VAL A 100 2.28 38.74 21.29
N VAL A 101 3.17 37.75 21.19
CA VAL A 101 3.70 37.00 22.35
C VAL A 101 4.92 37.69 22.99
N LEU A 102 5.66 38.52 22.23
CA LEU A 102 6.82 39.29 22.73
C LEU A 102 6.44 40.71 23.23
N GLY A 103 5.15 41.03 23.27
CA GLY A 103 4.60 42.30 23.77
C GLY A 103 4.24 42.24 25.26
#